data_AF-X1FUY2-F1
#
_entry.id   AF-X1FUY2-F1
#
_cell.length_a   1.000
_cell.length_b   1.000
_cell.length_c   1.000
_cell.angle_alpha   90.00
_cell.angle_beta   90.00
_cell.angle_gamma   90.00
#
_symmetry.space_group_name_H-M   'P 1'
#
loop_
_entity.id
_entity.type
_entity.pdbx_description
1 polymer ?
#
loop_
_entity_poly.entity_id
_entity_poly.type
_entity_poly.pdbx_seq_one_letter_code
_entity_poly.pdbx_strand_id
1 'polypeptide(L)' 'YYAVLGCNRNDSNEHIKKQYRKLVSDYHPDKIVSKGLPEEFAKFASDKFREIQSAYEMIKKEKGIR' A
#
# COMPACT_ATOMS: atom_id res chain seq x y z
N TYR A 1 3.31 9.29 5.40
CA TYR A 1 3.79 8.16 4.56
C TYR A 1 3.89 6.86 5.37
N TYR A 2 4.65 6.80 6.47
CA TYR A 2 4.79 5.56 7.27
C TYR A 2 3.46 5.04 7.84
N ALA A 3 2.61 5.93 8.37
CA ALA A 3 1.28 5.57 8.87
C ALA A 3 0.35 4.94 7.81
N VAL A 4 0.48 5.35 6.53
CA VAL A 4 -0.31 4.80 5.41
C VAL A 4 0.03 3.32 5.18
N LEU A 5 1.30 2.96 5.38
CA LEU A 5 1.76 1.58 5.28
C LEU A 5 1.59 0.79 6.59
N GLY A 6 1.14 1.44 7.66
CA GLY A 6 1.12 0.84 9.00
C GLY A 6 2.52 0.48 9.51
N CYS A 7 3.54 1.17 9.02
CA CYS A 7 4.93 1.00 9.43
C CYS A 7 5.42 2.19 10.25
N ASN A 8 6.60 2.03 10.84
CA ASN A 8 7.31 3.04 11.59
C ASN A 8 8.60 3.45 10.88
N ARG A 9 9.14 4.63 11.20
CA ARG A 9 10.39 5.11 10.58
C ARG A 9 11.58 4.23 10.94
N ASN A 10 11.54 3.60 12.11
CA ASN A 10 12.56 2.67 12.59
C ASN A 10 12.42 1.26 12.00
N ASP A 11 11.36 0.96 11.24
CA ASP A 11 11.22 -0.36 10.63
C ASP A 11 12.30 -0.61 9.58
N SER A 12 12.72 -1.88 9.50
CA SER A 12 13.65 -2.36 8.50
C SER A 12 13.05 -2.27 7.09
N ASN A 13 13.90 -2.06 6.09
CA ASN A 13 13.49 -1.97 4.69
C ASN A 13 12.69 -3.20 4.23
N GLU A 14 13.05 -4.39 4.74
CA GLU A 14 12.33 -5.63 4.46
C GLU A 14 10.91 -5.62 5.02
N HIS A 15 10.73 -5.11 6.25
CA HIS A 15 9.41 -4.99 6.87
C HIS A 15 8.53 -4.05 6.06
N ILE A 16 9.06 -2.90 5.67
CA ILE A 16 8.35 -1.91 4.84
C ILE A 16 7.96 -2.52 3.47
N LYS A 17 8.88 -3.24 2.81
CA LYS A 17 8.61 -3.95 1.55
C LYS A 17 7.51 -5.01 1.72
N LYS A 18 7.55 -5.78 2.81
CA LYS A 18 6.56 -6.81 3.12
C LYS A 18 5.18 -6.20 3.35
N GLN A 19 5.12 -5.12 4.11
CA GLN A 19 3.87 -4.45 4.44
C GLN A 19 3.25 -3.76 3.22
N TYR A 20 4.08 -3.12 2.39
CA TYR A 20 3.68 -2.61 1.07
C TYR A 20 3.04 -3.70 0.21
N ARG A 21 3.71 -4.85 0.02
CA ARG A 21 3.16 -5.97 -0.77
C ARG A 21 1.85 -6.50 -0.22
N LYS A 22 1.72 -6.57 1.11
CA LYS A 22 0.49 -7.00 1.78
C LYS A 22 -0.65 -6.04 1.48
N LEU A 23 -0.43 -4.74 1.67
CA LEU A 23 -1.44 -3.71 1.42
C LEU A 23 -1.85 -3.62 -0.05
N VAL A 24 -0.88 -3.66 -0.97
CA VAL A 24 -1.13 -3.73 -2.42
C VAL A 24 -2.01 -4.93 -2.77
N SER A 25 -1.78 -6.09 -2.14
CA SER A 25 -2.60 -7.28 -2.36
C SER A 25 -3.98 -7.22 -1.70
N ASP A 26 -4.14 -6.48 -0.61
CA ASP A 26 -5.41 -6.31 0.09
C ASP A 26 -6.33 -5.33 -0.66
N TYR A 27 -5.75 -4.23 -1.15
CA TYR A 27 -6.44 -3.16 -1.86
C TYR A 27 -6.34 -3.27 -3.39
N HIS A 28 -5.90 -4.43 -3.92
CA HIS A 28 -5.80 -4.59 -5.36
C HIS A 28 -7.19 -4.57 -6.01
N PRO A 29 -7.47 -3.70 -7.00
CA PRO A 29 -8.79 -3.58 -7.60
C PRO A 29 -9.26 -4.91 -8.20
N ASP A 30 -8.37 -5.68 -8.80
CA ASP A 30 -8.67 -7.03 -9.34
C ASP A 30 -9.25 -7.98 -8.28
N LYS A 31 -8.68 -7.98 -7.06
CA LYS A 31 -9.16 -8.81 -5.94
C LYS A 31 -10.49 -8.32 -5.39
N ILE A 32 -10.73 -7.02 -5.41
CA ILE A 32 -11.98 -6.40 -4.95
C ILE A 32 -13.11 -6.73 -5.93
N VAL A 33 -12.84 -6.58 -7.23
CA VAL A 33 -13.76 -6.94 -8.32
C VAL A 33 -14.06 -8.43 -8.31
N SER A 34 -13.04 -9.28 -8.14
CA SER A 34 -13.21 -10.74 -8.08
C SER A 34 -14.05 -11.20 -6.87
N LYS A 35 -14.06 -10.44 -5.78
CA LYS A 35 -14.91 -10.69 -4.60
C LYS A 35 -16.37 -10.24 -4.78
N GLY A 36 -16.73 -9.61 -5.90
CA GLY A 36 -18.08 -9.07 -6.12
C GLY A 36 -18.43 -7.92 -5.17
N LEU A 37 -17.42 -7.19 -4.69
CA LEU A 37 -17.63 -6.04 -3.82
C LEU A 37 -18.21 -4.85 -4.62
N PRO A 38 -19.00 -3.97 -3.97
CA PRO A 38 -19.63 -2.85 -4.63
C PRO A 38 -18.61 -1.88 -5.24
N GLU A 39 -19.03 -1.16 -6.28
CA GLU A 39 -18.18 -0.23 -7.05
C GLU A 39 -17.56 0.87 -6.18
N GLU A 40 -18.26 1.31 -5.13
CA GLU A 40 -17.76 2.25 -4.13
C GLU A 40 -16.53 1.70 -3.40
N PHE A 41 -16.52 0.39 -3.10
CA PHE A 41 -15.39 -0.29 -2.51
C PHE A 41 -14.21 -0.41 -3.48
N ALA A 42 -14.48 -0.65 -4.77
CA ALA A 42 -13.44 -0.65 -5.81
C ALA A 42 -12.80 0.74 -5.96
N LYS A 43 -13.60 1.81 -5.90
CA LYS A 43 -13.11 3.18 -5.94
C LYS A 43 -12.27 3.52 -4.71
N PHE A 44 -12.74 3.15 -3.52
CA PHE A 44 -12.00 3.31 -2.27
C PHE A 44 -10.69 2.53 -2.27
N ALA A 45 -10.72 1.28 -2.74
CA ALA A 45 -9.52 0.45 -2.84
C ALA A 45 -8.50 1.03 -3.82
N SER A 46 -8.96 1.56 -4.97
CA SER A 46 -8.10 2.25 -5.94
C SER A 46 -7.45 3.50 -5.35
N ASP A 47 -8.21 4.30 -4.60
CA ASP A 47 -7.71 5.50 -3.92
C ASP A 47 -6.65 5.13 -2.88
N LYS A 48 -6.95 4.15 -2.01
CA LYS A 48 -6.00 3.63 -1.04
C LYS A 48 -4.77 3.02 -1.68
N PHE A 49 -4.93 2.30 -2.78
CA PHE A 49 -3.82 1.72 -3.53
C PHE A 49 -2.84 2.79 -4.01
N ARG A 50 -3.36 3.89 -4.57
CA ARG A 50 -2.53 5.05 -4.97
C ARG A 50 -1.84 5.68 -3.77
N GLU A 51 -2.56 5.88 -2.68
CA GLU A 51 -2.02 6.42 -1.43
C GLU A 51 -0.86 5.57 -0.88
N ILE A 52 -1.02 4.24 -0.91
CA ILE A 52 0.00 3.25 -0.50
C ILE A 52 1.22 3.32 -1.42
N GLN A 53 1.03 3.40 -2.74
CA GLN A 53 2.14 3.53 -3.68
C GLN A 53 2.93 4.83 -3.45
N SER A 54 2.25 5.97 -3.38
CA SER A 54 2.91 7.26 -3.13
C SER A 54 3.64 7.27 -1.78
N ALA A 55 3.04 6.69 -0.73
CA ALA A 55 3.70 6.57 0.56
C ALA A 55 4.96 5.71 0.50
N TYR A 56 4.90 4.57 -0.20
CA TYR A 56 6.05 3.68 -0.36
C TYR A 56 7.16 4.34 -1.18
N GLU A 57 6.84 5.08 -2.25
CA GLU A 57 7.83 5.82 -3.02
C GLU A 57 8.56 6.89 -2.19
N MET A 58 7.83 7.62 -1.35
CA MET A 58 8.43 8.63 -0.45
C MET A 58 9.40 7.97 0.54
N ILE A 59 9.00 6.83 1.13
CA ILE A 59 9.86 6.07 2.04
C ILE A 59 11.04 5.47 1.29
N LYS A 60 10.83 4.99 0.06
CA LYS A 60 11.87 4.44 -0.80
C LYS A 60 12.96 5.48 -1.04
N LYS A 61 12.57 6.71 -1.36
CA LYS A 61 13.47 7.86 -1.51
C LYS A 61 14.16 8.24 -0.21
N GLU A 62 13.42 8.32 0.90
CA GLU A 62 13.99 8.70 2.22
C GLU A 62 15.01 7.68 2.74
N LYS A 63 14.68 6.38 2.70
CA LYS A 63 15.54 5.29 3.20
C LYS A 63 16.57 4.79 2.19
N GLY A 64 16.61 5.37 0.98
CA GLY A 64 17.53 4.93 -0.08
C GLY A 64 17.29 3.47 -0.51
N ILE A 65 16.06 2.98 -0.36
CA ILE A 65 15.70 1.62 -0.75
C ILE A 65 15.82 1.54 -2.28
N ARG A 66 16.70 0.70 -2.82
CA ARG A 66 16.75 0.40 -4.25
C ARG A 66 15.73 -0.68 -4.64
#